data_AF-A0A957ZIY3-F1
#
_entry.id   AF-A0A957ZIY3-F1
#
_cell.length_a   1.000
_cell.length_b   1.000
_cell.length_c   1.000
_cell.angle_alpha   90.00
_cell.angle_beta   90.00
_cell.angle_gamma   90.00
#
_symmetry.space_group_name_H-M   'P 1'
#
loop_
_entity.id
_entity.type
_entity.pdbx_description
1 polymer ?
#
loop_
_entity_poly.entity_id
_entity_poly.type
_entity_poly.pdbx_seq_one_letter_code
_entity_poly.pdbx_strand_id
1 'polypeptide(L)'
;MNITLLHYSVPPIVGGVESVLAHQADLMAAAGHTVAVVAARGEPWSEHVALRRAPLADSRHPEVLAVKAELDDGLVTDRFAALRAATAEQLRPLVAGSDVLIAHN
;
A
#
# COMPACT_ATOMS: atom_id res chain seq x y z
N MET A 1 5.36 14.13 -13.72
CA MET A 1 5.87 13.61 -12.44
C MET A 1 5.60 12.13 -12.37
N ASN A 2 6.44 11.38 -11.65
CA ASN A 2 6.20 10.02 -11.21
C ASN A 2 5.51 10.05 -9.84
N ILE A 3 4.21 9.74 -9.81
CA ILE A 3 3.38 9.80 -8.60
C ILE A 3 3.08 8.39 -8.14
N THR A 4 3.25 8.14 -6.84
CA THR A 4 2.87 6.86 -6.23
C THR A 4 1.83 7.06 -5.15
N LEU A 5 0.73 6.31 -5.24
CA LEU A 5 -0.28 6.21 -4.19
C LEU A 5 -0.02 4.93 -3.38
N LEU A 6 -0.18 4.98 -2.07
CA LEU A 6 0.01 3.83 -1.18
C LEU A 6 -1.24 3.61 -0.34
N HIS A 7 -1.80 2.41 -0.37
CA HIS A 7 -2.90 1.99 0.50
C HIS A 7 -2.89 0.48 0.69
N TYR A 8 -3.54 -0.07 1.72
CA TYR A 8 -3.51 -1.52 1.96
C TYR A 8 -4.39 -2.31 0.96
N SER A 9 -5.46 -1.71 0.43
CA SER A 9 -6.32 -2.26 -0.63
C SER A 9 -6.54 -1.29 -1.78
N VAL A 10 -6.95 -1.83 -2.92
CA VAL A 10 -7.37 -1.09 -4.12
C VAL A 10 -8.56 -1.84 -4.76
N PRO A 11 -9.22 -1.28 -5.82
CA PRO A 11 -10.24 -2.02 -6.56
C PRO A 11 -9.78 -3.44 -6.93
N PRO A 12 -10.69 -4.44 -7.02
CA PRO A 12 -12.15 -4.34 -6.90
C PRO A 12 -12.67 -4.31 -5.45
N ILE A 13 -11.79 -4.16 -4.45
CA ILE A 13 -12.23 -4.02 -3.06
C ILE A 13 -13.00 -2.72 -2.91
N VAL A 14 -14.25 -2.82 -2.44
CA VAL A 14 -15.15 -1.68 -2.30
C VAL A 14 -14.97 -1.05 -0.92
N GLY A 15 -14.55 0.21 -0.92
CA GLY A 15 -14.51 1.09 0.24
C GLY A 15 -14.36 2.54 -0.18
N GLY A 16 -14.55 3.46 0.76
CA GLY A 16 -14.54 4.90 0.48
C GLY A 16 -13.16 5.37 0.01
N VAL A 17 -12.10 4.92 0.67
CA VAL A 17 -10.72 5.28 0.36
C VAL A 17 -10.28 4.66 -0.96
N GLU A 18 -10.61 3.40 -1.22
CA GLU A 18 -10.31 2.70 -2.47
C GLU A 18 -10.94 3.41 -3.67
N SER A 19 -12.18 3.89 -3.51
CA SER A 19 -12.88 4.65 -4.55
C SER A 19 -12.20 5.99 -4.83
N VAL A 20 -11.82 6.73 -3.78
CA VAL A 20 -11.10 8.01 -3.90
C VAL A 20 -9.73 7.81 -4.54
N LEU A 21 -8.98 6.81 -4.06
CA LEU A 21 -7.65 6.49 -4.56
C LEU A 21 -7.69 6.13 -6.04
N ALA A 22 -8.64 5.29 -6.46
CA ALA A 22 -8.80 4.91 -7.87
C ALA A 22 -9.07 6.14 -8.76
N HIS A 23 -10.02 7.00 -8.36
CA HIS A 23 -10.31 8.23 -9.10
C HIS A 23 -9.11 9.19 -9.14
N GLN A 24 -8.38 9.34 -8.03
CA GLN A 24 -7.17 10.15 -7.99
C GLN A 24 -6.10 9.60 -8.95
N ALA A 25 -5.89 8.29 -8.95
CA ALA A 25 -4.93 7.65 -9.84
C ALA A 25 -5.27 7.90 -11.31
N ASP A 26 -6.53 7.71 -11.68
CA ASP A 26 -7.00 7.89 -13.05
C ASP A 26 -6.93 9.36 -13.49
N LEU A 27 -7.32 10.31 -12.62
CA LEU A 27 -7.22 11.74 -12.91
C LEU A 27 -5.77 12.21 -13.06
N MET A 28 -4.85 11.71 -12.23
CA MET A 28 -3.42 12.02 -12.34
C MET A 28 -2.82 11.44 -13.62
N ALA A 29 -3.20 10.22 -14.00
CA ALA A 29 -2.76 9.60 -15.24
C ALA A 29 -3.29 10.38 -16.46
N ALA A 30 -4.57 10.76 -16.45
CA ALA A 30 -5.19 11.58 -17.49
C ALA A 30 -4.53 12.97 -17.62
N ALA A 31 -3.98 13.52 -16.53
CA ALA A 31 -3.20 14.75 -16.54
C ALA A 31 -1.76 14.58 -17.09
N GLY A 32 -1.39 13.39 -17.58
CA GLY A 32 -0.08 13.12 -18.17
C GLY A 32 1.02 12.77 -17.16
N HIS A 33 0.66 12.34 -15.96
CA HIS A 33 1.62 11.83 -14.98
C HIS A 33 1.82 10.32 -15.11
N THR A 34 3.01 9.83 -14.74
CA THR A 34 3.24 8.40 -14.58
C THR A 34 2.75 8.02 -13.20
N VAL A 35 1.73 7.15 -13.12
CA VAL A 35 1.07 6.81 -11.85
C VAL A 35 1.29 5.33 -11.53
N ALA A 36 1.70 5.08 -10.29
CA ALA A 36 1.74 3.74 -9.71
C ALA A 36 0.95 3.71 -8.41
N VAL A 37 0.43 2.55 -8.06
CA VAL A 37 -0.21 2.30 -6.78
C VAL A 37 0.46 1.12 -6.11
N VAL A 38 0.81 1.28 -4.84
CA VAL A 38 1.34 0.21 -4.00
C VAL A 38 0.20 -0.27 -3.09
N ALA A 39 -0.13 -1.55 -3.17
CA ALA A 39 -1.12 -2.15 -2.29
C ALA A 39 -0.90 -3.63 -2.04
N ALA A 40 -1.43 -4.11 -0.91
CA ALA A 40 -1.38 -5.53 -0.58
C ALA A 40 -2.50 -6.29 -1.31
N ARG A 41 -3.70 -5.72 -1.33
CA ARG A 41 -4.92 -6.36 -1.85
C ARG A 41 -5.56 -5.59 -3.00
N GLY A 42 -6.33 -6.27 -3.83
CA GLY A 42 -7.01 -5.72 -5.01
C GLY A 42 -6.45 -6.28 -6.32
N GLU A 43 -6.79 -5.70 -7.46
CA GLU A 43 -6.38 -6.08 -8.81
C GLU A 43 -6.14 -4.83 -9.67
N PRO A 44 -5.41 -4.92 -10.79
CA PRO A 44 -5.34 -3.81 -11.74
C PRO A 44 -6.74 -3.45 -12.26
N TRP A 45 -7.08 -2.16 -12.27
CA TRP A 45 -8.37 -1.66 -12.77
C TRP A 45 -8.22 -0.75 -14.00
N SER A 46 -7.00 -0.30 -14.29
CA SER A 46 -6.70 0.67 -15.33
C SER A 46 -5.37 0.29 -15.98
N GLU A 47 -5.30 0.36 -17.31
CA GLU A 47 -4.06 0.14 -18.06
C GLU A 47 -3.05 1.28 -17.89
N HIS A 48 -3.50 2.44 -17.41
CA HIS A 48 -2.69 3.64 -17.21
C HIS A 48 -2.10 3.73 -15.79
N VAL A 49 -2.48 2.82 -14.89
CA VAL A 49 -2.07 2.82 -13.48
C VAL A 49 -1.37 1.51 -13.15
N ALA A 50 -0.07 1.59 -12.85
CA ALA A 50 0.71 0.40 -12.50
C ALA A 50 0.46 -0.04 -11.05
N LEU A 51 -0.06 -1.26 -10.86
CA LEU A 51 -0.23 -1.83 -9.52
C LEU A 51 1.04 -2.60 -9.07
N ARG A 52 1.60 -2.21 -7.93
CA ARG A 52 2.77 -2.83 -7.27
C ARG A 52 2.32 -3.49 -5.97
N ARG A 53 2.75 -4.74 -5.74
CA ARG A 53 2.30 -5.54 -4.60
C ARG A 53 3.17 -5.34 -3.36
N ALA A 54 2.53 -5.05 -2.22
CA ALA A 54 3.17 -4.99 -0.90
C ALA A 54 2.43 -5.89 0.12
N PRO A 55 2.63 -7.23 0.09
CA PRO A 55 1.89 -8.16 0.95
C PRO A 55 1.92 -7.86 2.45
N LEU A 56 3.03 -7.33 2.99
CA LEU A 56 3.17 -7.02 4.41
C LEU A 56 2.37 -5.77 4.84
N ALA A 57 1.84 -5.00 3.88
CA ALA A 57 0.90 -3.92 4.16
C ALA A 57 -0.54 -4.44 4.40
N ASP A 58 -0.84 -5.73 4.17
CA ASP A 58 -2.15 -6.29 4.49
C ASP A 58 -2.28 -6.49 6.00
N SER A 59 -3.29 -5.87 6.62
CA SER A 59 -3.63 -6.09 8.03
C SER A 59 -4.02 -7.55 8.33
N ARG A 60 -4.33 -8.33 7.30
CA ARG A 60 -4.70 -9.75 7.39
C ARG A 60 -3.54 -10.69 7.05
N HIS A 61 -2.34 -10.18 6.79
CA HIS A 61 -1.16 -11.01 6.57
C HIS A 61 -0.87 -11.86 7.81
N PRO A 62 -0.52 -13.16 7.69
CA PRO A 62 -0.33 -14.05 8.85
C PRO A 62 0.65 -13.50 9.90
N GLU A 63 1.79 -12.96 9.46
CA GLU A 63 2.77 -12.35 10.38
C GLU A 63 2.24 -11.08 11.05
N VAL A 64 1.46 -10.25 10.34
CA VAL A 64 0.86 -9.04 10.90
C VAL A 64 -0.17 -9.42 11.96
N LEU A 65 -1.00 -10.44 11.71
CA LEU A 65 -1.96 -10.97 12.68
C LEU A 65 -1.28 -11.57 13.91
N ALA A 66 -0.19 -12.32 13.71
CA ALA A 66 0.57 -12.90 14.82
C ALA A 66 1.17 -11.82 15.73
N VAL A 67 1.82 -10.81 15.14
CA VAL A 67 2.37 -9.67 15.91
C VAL A 67 1.25 -8.83 16.53
N LYS A 68 0.13 -8.64 15.83
CA LYS A 68 -1.04 -7.93 16.38
C LYS A 68 -1.56 -8.64 17.64
N ALA A 69 -1.65 -9.97 17.66
CA ALA A 69 -2.11 -10.71 18.84
C ALA A 69 -1.20 -10.45 20.05
N GLU A 70 0.13 -10.43 19.87
CA GLU A 70 1.07 -10.06 20.94
C GLU A 70 0.82 -8.62 21.42
N LEU A 71 0.61 -7.68 20.50
CA LEU A 71 0.34 -6.29 20.83
C LEU A 71 -1.01 -6.09 21.55
N ASP A 72 -2.04 -6.86 21.18
CA ASP A 72 -3.35 -6.84 21.84
C ASP A 72 -3.24 -7.28 23.31
N ASP A 73 -2.30 -8.17 23.61
CA ASP A 73 -1.96 -8.61 24.98
C ASP A 73 -1.01 -7.62 25.70
N GLY A 74 -0.66 -6.49 25.07
CA GLY A 74 0.25 -5.48 25.62
C GLY A 74 1.74 -5.84 25.51
N LEU A 75 2.09 -6.89 24.76
CA LEU A 75 3.46 -7.35 24.58
C LEU A 75 4.09 -6.69 23.35
N VAL A 76 5.13 -5.89 23.57
CA VAL A 76 5.96 -5.32 22.49
C VAL A 76 7.25 -6.11 22.39
N THR A 77 7.26 -7.13 21.54
CA THR A 77 8.41 -8.04 21.35
C THR A 77 9.31 -7.55 20.21
N ASP A 78 10.49 -8.18 20.07
CA ASP A 78 11.39 -7.95 18.93
C ASP A 78 10.73 -8.25 17.58
N ARG A 79 9.67 -9.09 17.56
CA ARG A 79 8.91 -9.38 16.33
C ARG A 79 8.21 -8.15 15.80
N PHE A 80 7.74 -7.25 16.66
CA PHE A 80 7.18 -5.98 16.21
C PHE A 80 8.22 -5.11 15.50
N ALA A 81 9.42 -5.01 16.07
CA ALA A 81 10.52 -4.26 15.45
C ALA A 81 10.96 -4.90 14.13
N ALA A 82 11.04 -6.24 14.08
CA ALA A 82 11.37 -6.99 12.89
C ALA A 82 10.31 -6.84 11.78
N LEU A 83 9.02 -6.94 12.12
CA LEU A 83 7.92 -6.73 11.17
C LEU A 83 7.95 -5.31 10.59
N ARG A 84 8.14 -4.29 11.43
CA ARG A 84 8.28 -2.90 10.97
C ARG A 84 9.45 -2.74 9.99
N ALA A 85 10.60 -3.33 10.31
CA ALA A 85 11.78 -3.30 9.44
C ALA A 85 11.50 -4.00 8.11
N ALA A 86 10.91 -5.20 8.14
CA ALA A 86 10.57 -5.97 6.95
C ALA A 86 9.54 -5.24 6.06
N THR A 87 8.51 -4.62 6.65
CA THR A 87 7.54 -3.80 5.90
C THR A 87 8.21 -2.60 5.25
N ALA A 88 9.11 -1.90 5.96
CA ALA A 88 9.85 -0.78 5.41
C ALA A 88 10.79 -1.22 4.26
N GLU A 89 11.49 -2.34 4.41
CA GLU A 89 12.35 -2.92 3.37
C GLU A 89 11.55 -3.33 2.13
N GLN A 90 10.36 -3.90 2.31
CA GLN A 90 9.46 -4.23 1.21
C GLN A 90 8.96 -2.98 0.47
N LEU A 91 8.58 -1.92 1.21
CA LEU A 91 8.02 -0.71 0.60
C LEU A 91 9.07 0.14 -0.11
N ARG A 92 10.31 0.16 0.40
CA ARG A 92 11.40 1.04 -0.09
C ARG A 92 11.61 0.97 -1.61
N PRO A 93 11.78 -0.20 -2.25
CA PRO A 93 11.93 -0.26 -3.70
C PRO A 93 10.63 0.07 -4.46
N LEU A 94 9.46 -0.12 -3.84
CA LEU A 94 8.16 0.09 -4.51
C LEU A 94 7.78 1.56 -4.63
N VAL A 95 8.35 2.42 -3.77
CA VAL A 95 8.18 3.88 -3.80
C VAL A 95 9.44 4.61 -4.26
N ALA A 96 10.48 3.86 -4.65
CA ALA A 96 11.72 4.45 -5.13
C ALA A 96 11.50 5.18 -6.47
N GLY A 97 12.06 6.38 -6.59
CA GLY A 97 11.99 7.18 -7.80
C GLY A 97 10.67 7.92 -8.01
N SER A 98 9.74 7.87 -7.06
CA SER A 98 8.54 8.71 -7.05
C SER A 98 8.94 10.16 -6.72
N ASP A 99 8.49 11.12 -7.53
CA ASP A 99 8.61 12.55 -7.22
C ASP A 99 7.67 12.91 -6.05
N VAL A 100 6.52 12.23 -5.98
CA VAL A 100 5.50 12.41 -4.94
C VAL A 100 4.98 11.04 -4.49
N LEU A 101 4.92 10.84 -3.17
CA LEU A 101 4.27 9.70 -2.53
C LEU A 101 3.05 10.21 -1.74
N ILE A 102 1.87 9.65 -2.00
CA ILE A 102 0.63 9.96 -1.30
C ILE A 102 0.17 8.68 -0.59
N ALA A 103 0.14 8.69 0.75
CA ALA A 103 -0.29 7.54 1.54
C ALA A 103 -1.74 7.75 2.04
N HIS A 104 -2.56 6.72 1.90
CA HIS A 104 -3.94 6.66 2.36
C HIS A 104 -4.09 5.67 3.52
N ASN A 105 -4.88 6.07 4.53
CA ASN A 105 -5.31 5.22 5.66
C ASN A 105 -6.75 4.78 5.43
#